data_AF-A0A1I1M0N4-F1
#
_entry.id   AF-A0A1I1M0N4-F1
#
_cell.length_a   1.000
_cell.length_b   1.000
_cell.length_c   1.000
_cell.angle_alpha   90.00
_cell.angle_beta   90.00
_cell.angle_gamma   90.00
#
_symmetry.space_group_name_H-M   'P 1'
#
loop_
_entity.id
_entity.type
_entity.pdbx_description
1 polymer ?
#
loop_
_entity_poly.entity_id
_entity_poly.type
_entity_poly.pdbx_seq_one_letter_code
_entity_poly.pdbx_strand_id
1 'polypeptide(L)'
;MTPSISTKDDKIIVLADHHIANRKLYRERIWLPARAMHEEVGSYAAWRRVLAEIEDYDGRLYYPDQRPFRHPEVTDMFPDVCNRWMAYVLEAAPCGTMPKRYPRPVTYDRLRLIECYCRLHGAGLNIAA
;
A
#
# COMPACT_ATOMS: atom_id res chain seq x y z
N MET A 1 -7.03 -12.23 30.34
CA MET A 1 -6.04 -11.95 29.28
C MET A 1 -6.12 -13.07 28.27
N THR A 2 -6.87 -12.86 27.18
CA THR A 2 -6.97 -13.81 26.08
C THR A 2 -5.87 -13.49 25.09
N PRO A 3 -4.90 -14.39 24.82
CA PRO A 3 -3.97 -14.17 23.73
C PRO A 3 -4.76 -14.31 22.44
N SER A 4 -4.96 -13.21 21.71
CA SER A 4 -5.37 -13.29 20.31
C SER A 4 -4.18 -13.86 19.56
N ILE A 5 -4.25 -15.15 19.23
CA ILE A 5 -3.30 -15.81 18.33
C ILE A 5 -3.56 -15.18 16.96
N SER A 6 -2.81 -14.12 16.65
CA SER A 6 -2.80 -13.53 15.31
C SER A 6 -2.19 -14.56 14.37
N THR A 7 -3.02 -15.04 13.45
CA THR A 7 -2.75 -16.08 12.46
C THR A 7 -1.60 -15.66 11.54
N LYS A 8 -0.38 -16.06 11.90
CA LYS A 8 0.81 -15.95 11.05
C LYS A 8 0.77 -16.83 9.78
N ASP A 9 -0.33 -17.54 9.54
CA ASP A 9 -0.55 -18.42 8.37
C ASP A 9 -1.63 -17.94 7.39
N ASP A 10 -2.32 -16.82 7.66
CA ASP A 10 -3.39 -16.39 6.76
C ASP A 10 -2.83 -15.78 5.47
N LYS A 11 -3.38 -16.24 4.34
CA LYS A 11 -3.13 -15.68 3.00
C LYS A 11 -3.61 -14.24 2.95
N ILE A 12 -2.76 -13.35 2.45
CA ILE A 12 -3.07 -11.94 2.26
C ILE A 12 -3.34 -11.68 0.79
N ILE A 13 -4.57 -11.28 0.46
CA ILE A 13 -4.95 -11.00 -0.92
C ILE A 13 -4.55 -9.56 -1.29
N VAL A 14 -3.69 -9.41 -2.29
CA VAL A 14 -3.32 -8.13 -2.89
C VAL A 14 -4.27 -7.74 -4.02
N LEU A 15 -4.25 -6.46 -4.40
CA LEU A 15 -5.06 -5.97 -5.51
C LEU A 15 -4.65 -6.55 -6.86
N ALA A 16 -5.60 -7.06 -7.65
CA ALA A 16 -5.43 -7.29 -9.08
C ALA A 16 -5.25 -5.96 -9.87
N ASP A 17 -4.62 -6.04 -11.05
CA ASP A 17 -4.32 -4.88 -11.91
C ASP A 17 -5.56 -4.03 -12.21
N HIS A 18 -6.68 -4.66 -12.54
CA HIS A 18 -7.92 -3.95 -12.88
C HIS A 18 -8.51 -3.16 -11.71
N HIS A 19 -8.23 -3.56 -10.46
CA HIS A 19 -8.59 -2.77 -9.28
C HIS A 19 -7.74 -1.49 -9.19
N ILE A 20 -6.45 -1.58 -9.49
CA ILE A 20 -5.53 -0.42 -9.46
C ILE A 20 -5.78 0.50 -10.67
N ALA A 21 -6.14 -0.05 -11.82
CA ALA A 21 -6.51 0.70 -13.02
C ALA A 21 -7.85 1.46 -12.87
N ASN A 22 -8.77 0.93 -12.06
CA ASN A 22 -10.04 1.58 -11.79
C ASN A 22 -9.83 2.83 -10.92
N ARG A 23 -10.13 4.01 -11.47
CA ARG A 23 -9.90 5.31 -10.81
C ARG A 23 -10.58 5.45 -9.45
N LYS A 24 -11.78 4.87 -9.30
CA LYS A 24 -12.55 4.92 -8.05
C LYS A 24 -11.84 4.06 -7.00
N LEU A 25 -11.54 2.81 -7.32
CA LEU A 25 -10.88 1.88 -6.41
C LEU A 25 -9.45 2.32 -6.07
N TYR A 26 -8.69 2.86 -7.02
CA TYR A 26 -7.39 3.46 -6.75
C TYR A 26 -7.49 4.58 -5.71
N ARG A 27 -8.47 5.50 -5.89
CA ARG A 27 -8.69 6.60 -4.95
C ARG A 27 -9.06 6.08 -3.55
N GLU A 28 -10.04 5.17 -3.48
CA GLU A 28 -10.64 4.72 -2.23
C GLU A 28 -9.75 3.74 -1.46
N ARG A 29 -9.06 2.83 -2.14
CA ARG A 29 -8.30 1.76 -1.49
C ARG A 29 -6.81 2.04 -1.36
N ILE A 30 -6.26 2.97 -2.15
CA ILE A 30 -4.82 3.23 -2.16
C ILE A 30 -4.54 4.69 -1.78
N TRP A 31 -5.04 5.63 -2.57
CA TRP A 31 -4.67 7.04 -2.43
C TRP A 31 -5.14 7.66 -1.12
N LEU A 32 -6.42 7.49 -0.76
CA LEU A 32 -6.97 8.01 0.50
C LEU A 32 -6.28 7.36 1.72
N PRO A 33 -6.18 6.02 1.83
CA PRO A 33 -5.47 5.39 2.95
C PRO A 33 -4.00 5.79 3.02
N ALA A 34 -3.29 5.86 1.89
CA ALA A 34 -1.89 6.28 1.88
C ALA A 34 -1.72 7.73 2.34
N ARG A 35 -2.65 8.63 2.03
CA ARG A 35 -2.62 10.00 2.53
C ARG A 35 -2.86 10.08 4.03
N ALA A 36 -3.85 9.35 4.55
CA ALA A 36 -4.09 9.30 5.99
C ALA A 36 -2.89 8.70 6.73
N MET A 37 -2.38 7.56 6.25
CA MET A 37 -1.19 6.90 6.80
C MET A 37 0.07 7.77 6.70
N HIS A 38 0.16 8.68 5.73
CA HIS A 38 1.31 9.56 5.62
C HIS A 38 1.45 10.51 6.82
N GLU A 39 0.34 10.86 7.48
CA GLU A 39 0.37 11.67 8.72
C GLU A 39 1.11 10.94 9.84
N GLU A 40 1.00 9.61 9.92
CA GLU A 40 1.70 8.75 10.89
C GLU A 40 3.14 8.45 10.45
N VAL A 41 3.34 8.11 9.18
CA VAL A 41 4.68 7.80 8.62
C VAL A 41 5.59 9.04 8.60
N GLY A 42 5.02 10.23 8.48
CA GLY A 42 5.68 11.52 8.69
C GLY A 42 6.62 11.99 7.56
N SER A 43 7.18 11.10 6.73
CA SER A 43 8.04 11.52 5.61
C SER A 43 8.05 10.53 4.44
N TYR A 44 8.40 11.00 3.25
CA TYR A 44 8.56 10.13 2.07
C TYR A 44 9.65 9.08 2.27
N ALA A 45 10.79 9.46 2.86
CA ALA A 45 11.86 8.51 3.17
C ALA A 45 11.42 7.42 4.17
N ALA A 46 10.59 7.78 5.17
CA ALA A 46 10.06 6.82 6.13
C ALA A 46 9.15 5.76 5.50
N TRP A 47 8.43 6.09 4.42
CA TRP A 47 7.66 5.09 3.66
C TRP A 47 8.50 3.91 3.22
N ARG A 48 9.76 4.14 2.80
CA ARG A 48 10.65 3.03 2.38
C ARG A 48 10.96 2.09 3.55
N ARG A 49 11.05 2.60 4.78
CA ARG A 49 11.33 1.80 5.97
C ARG A 49 10.13 0.96 6.36
N VAL A 50 8.95 1.56 6.42
CA VAL A 50 7.73 0.86 6.85
C VAL A 50 7.26 -0.15 5.80
N LEU A 51 7.48 0.11 4.51
CA LEU A 51 7.16 -0.86 3.46
C LEU A 51 8.03 -2.12 3.52
N ALA A 52 9.22 -2.06 4.13
CA ALA A 52 10.04 -3.24 4.39
C ALA A 52 9.37 -4.21 5.37
N GLU A 53 8.45 -3.75 6.23
CA GLU A 53 7.64 -4.62 7.09
C GLU A 53 6.73 -5.56 6.27
N ILE A 54 6.44 -5.23 5.00
CA ILE A 54 5.67 -6.12 4.12
C ILE A 54 6.49 -7.36 3.70
N GLU A 55 7.83 -7.26 3.72
CA GLU A 55 8.71 -8.39 3.40
C GLU A 55 8.58 -9.52 4.43
N ASP A 56 8.17 -9.23 5.67
CA ASP A 56 7.84 -10.24 6.70
C ASP A 56 6.64 -11.12 6.30
N TYR A 57 5.87 -10.71 5.29
CA TYR A 57 4.74 -11.46 4.74
C TYR A 57 5.08 -12.13 3.39
N ASP A 58 6.35 -12.18 2.98
CA ASP A 58 6.75 -12.91 1.79
C ASP A 58 6.29 -14.39 1.86
N GLY A 59 5.88 -14.94 0.73
CA GLY A 59 5.24 -16.25 0.64
C GLY A 59 3.76 -16.30 1.09
N ARG A 60 3.24 -15.22 1.68
CA ARG A 60 1.84 -15.11 2.13
C ARG A 60 0.99 -14.15 1.29
N LEU A 61 1.58 -13.44 0.33
CA LEU A 61 0.87 -12.52 -0.56
C LEU A 61 0.35 -13.25 -1.81
N TYR A 62 -0.94 -13.11 -2.11
CA TYR A 62 -1.60 -13.77 -3.24
C TYR A 62 -2.47 -12.80 -4.01
N TYR A 63 -2.55 -13.00 -5.32
CA TYR A 63 -3.58 -12.40 -6.15
C TYR A 63 -4.96 -13.03 -5.86
N PRO A 64 -6.07 -12.38 -6.24
CA PRO A 64 -7.42 -12.95 -6.07
C PRO A 64 -7.62 -14.30 -6.77
N ASP A 65 -6.89 -14.55 -7.85
CA ASP A 65 -6.86 -15.81 -8.60
C ASP A 65 -6.02 -16.92 -7.93
N GLN A 66 -5.57 -16.71 -6.68
CA GLN A 66 -4.70 -17.61 -5.90
C GLN A 66 -3.27 -17.76 -6.42
N ARG A 67 -2.85 -17.00 -7.43
CA ARG A 67 -1.45 -16.97 -7.84
C ARG A 67 -0.61 -16.22 -6.79
N PRO A 68 0.58 -16.72 -6.40
CA PRO A 68 1.47 -15.99 -5.50
C PRO A 68 1.85 -14.63 -6.08
N PHE A 69 1.82 -13.60 -5.25
CA PHE A 69 2.40 -12.30 -5.55
C PHE A 69 3.81 -12.26 -5.00
N ARG A 70 4.80 -12.27 -5.90
CA ARG A 70 6.20 -12.04 -5.57
C ARG A 70 6.59 -10.66 -6.05
N HIS A 71 7.29 -9.91 -5.20
CA HIS A 71 7.83 -8.60 -5.53
C HIS A 71 9.34 -8.60 -5.30
N PRO A 72 10.10 -7.73 -6.00
CA PRO A 72 11.50 -7.48 -5.65
C PRO A 72 11.62 -6.91 -4.24
N GLU A 73 12.83 -6.90 -3.68
CA GLU A 73 13.09 -6.22 -2.41
C GLU A 73 12.63 -4.76 -2.46
N VAL A 74 12.14 -4.24 -1.33
CA VAL A 74 11.66 -2.86 -1.20
C VAL A 74 12.77 -1.87 -1.57
N THR A 75 14.03 -2.23 -1.32
CA THR A 75 15.21 -1.45 -1.71
C THR A 75 15.35 -1.32 -3.23
N ASP A 76 15.03 -2.37 -4.00
CA ASP A 76 15.05 -2.40 -5.46
C ASP A 76 13.81 -1.73 -6.05
N MET A 77 12.65 -1.96 -5.44
CA MET A 77 11.41 -1.33 -5.86
C MET A 77 11.44 0.18 -5.62
N PHE A 78 12.06 0.63 -4.53
CA PHE A 78 12.18 2.03 -4.14
C PHE A 78 13.67 2.39 -3.98
N PRO A 79 14.40 2.55 -5.11
CA PRO A 79 15.86 2.75 -5.07
C PRO A 79 16.25 4.15 -4.59
N ASP A 80 15.35 5.13 -4.69
CA ASP A 80 15.55 6.46 -4.14
C ASP A 80 15.39 6.43 -2.61
N VAL A 81 16.46 6.70 -1.87
CA VAL A 81 16.47 6.74 -0.39
C VAL A 81 15.50 7.80 0.14
N CYS A 82 15.33 8.92 -0.57
CA CYS A 82 14.35 9.94 -0.23
C CYS A 82 12.92 9.53 -0.61
N ASN A 83 12.78 8.46 -1.40
CA ASN A 83 11.55 7.91 -1.93
C ASN A 83 10.63 9.01 -2.49
N ARG A 84 11.18 9.90 -3.33
CA ARG A 84 10.43 11.01 -3.94
C ARG A 84 9.25 10.54 -4.78
N TRP A 85 9.23 9.26 -5.16
CA TRP A 85 8.09 8.64 -5.82
C TRP A 85 6.80 8.75 -5.00
N MET A 86 6.87 8.70 -3.66
CA MET A 86 5.71 8.90 -2.79
C MET A 86 5.10 10.30 -2.92
N ALA A 87 5.90 11.32 -3.25
CA ALA A 87 5.36 12.66 -3.53
C ALA A 87 4.38 12.61 -4.71
N TYR A 88 4.71 11.88 -5.78
CA TYR A 88 3.83 11.71 -6.93
C TYR A 88 2.57 10.90 -6.61
N VAL A 89 2.67 9.90 -5.73
CA VAL A 89 1.53 9.09 -5.31
C VAL A 89 0.57 9.92 -4.47
N LEU A 90 1.08 10.69 -3.51
CA LEU A 90 0.27 11.44 -2.54
C LEU A 90 -0.24 12.77 -3.07
N GLU A 91 0.26 13.24 -4.22
CA GLU A 91 -0.10 14.51 -4.84
C GLU A 91 -1.62 14.60 -5.09
N ALA A 92 -2.26 15.62 -4.52
CA ALA A 92 -3.66 15.92 -4.78
C ALA A 92 -3.81 16.81 -6.02
N ALA A 93 -4.91 16.64 -6.74
CA ALA A 93 -5.40 17.63 -7.68
C ALA A 93 -5.75 18.95 -6.93
N PRO A 94 -5.88 20.09 -7.62
CA PRO A 94 -6.15 21.39 -6.97
C PRO A 94 -7.37 21.40 -6.05
N CYS A 95 -8.38 20.58 -6.33
CA CYS A 95 -9.58 20.43 -5.49
C CYS A 95 -9.33 19.68 -4.16
N GLY A 96 -8.14 19.11 -3.93
CA GLY A 96 -7.75 18.43 -2.69
C GLY A 96 -8.36 17.03 -2.48
N THR A 97 -9.43 16.68 -3.19
CA THR A 97 -10.23 15.47 -2.91
C THR A 97 -9.93 14.27 -3.81
N MET A 98 -9.06 14.43 -4.80
CA MET A 98 -8.71 13.37 -5.75
C MET A 98 -7.20 13.40 -6.07
N PRO A 99 -6.61 12.27 -6.48
CA PRO A 99 -5.22 12.23 -6.92
C PRO A 99 -5.00 13.12 -8.13
N LYS A 100 -3.83 13.76 -8.22
CA LYS A 100 -3.45 14.51 -9.42
C LYS A 100 -3.14 13.59 -10.60
N ARG A 101 -2.65 12.38 -10.32
CA ARG A 101 -2.18 11.42 -11.32
C ARG A 101 -2.73 10.03 -11.01
N TYR A 102 -3.01 9.28 -12.06
CA TYR A 102 -3.43 7.89 -11.96
C TYR A 102 -2.26 6.96 -12.30
N PRO A 103 -2.24 5.75 -11.73
CA PRO A 103 -1.12 4.84 -11.83
C PRO A 103 -0.99 4.24 -13.23
N ARG A 104 0.23 3.81 -13.57
CA ARG A 104 0.53 3.05 -14.79
C ARG A 104 0.90 1.61 -14.41
N PRO A 105 0.74 0.62 -15.31
CA PRO A 105 1.03 -0.78 -15.01
C PRO A 105 2.39 -1.03 -14.35
N VAL A 106 3.43 -0.32 -14.82
CA VAL A 106 4.80 -0.41 -14.26
C VAL A 106 4.91 -0.04 -12.77
N THR A 107 3.90 0.63 -12.21
CA THR A 107 3.89 1.03 -10.79
C THR A 107 3.00 0.15 -9.91
N TYR A 108 2.29 -0.82 -10.47
CA TYR A 108 1.25 -1.55 -9.74
C TYR A 108 1.79 -2.34 -8.56
N ASP A 109 2.96 -2.95 -8.67
CA ASP A 109 3.54 -3.71 -7.55
C ASP A 109 3.88 -2.82 -6.37
N ARG A 110 4.43 -1.62 -6.61
CA ARG A 110 4.68 -0.64 -5.52
C ARG A 110 3.37 -0.24 -4.83
N LEU A 111 2.30 -0.08 -5.61
CA LEU A 111 0.99 0.31 -5.08
C LEU A 111 0.32 -0.82 -4.31
N ARG A 112 0.59 -2.08 -4.64
CA ARG A 112 0.17 -3.24 -3.83
C ARG A 112 0.83 -3.23 -2.47
N LEU A 113 2.12 -2.92 -2.38
CA LEU A 113 2.80 -2.82 -1.09
C LEU A 113 2.23 -1.69 -0.25
N ILE A 114 1.99 -0.52 -0.85
CA ILE A 114 1.36 0.61 -0.16
C ILE A 114 -0.04 0.25 0.33
N GLU A 115 -0.89 -0.33 -0.54
CA GLU A 115 -2.23 -0.75 -0.12
C GLU A 115 -2.19 -1.79 0.99
N CYS A 116 -1.31 -2.78 0.86
CA CYS A 116 -1.15 -3.85 1.85
C CYS A 116 -0.76 -3.26 3.20
N TYR A 117 0.25 -2.40 3.24
CA TYR A 117 0.68 -1.72 4.46
C TYR A 117 -0.45 -0.88 5.08
N CYS A 118 -1.10 -0.03 4.28
CA CYS A 118 -2.20 0.80 4.78
C CYS A 118 -3.37 -0.04 5.29
N ARG A 119 -3.64 -1.20 4.68
CA ARG A 119 -4.73 -2.09 5.12
C ARG A 119 -4.38 -2.87 6.38
N LEU A 120 -3.13 -3.29 6.54
CA LEU A 120 -2.66 -4.04 7.71
C LEU A 120 -2.48 -3.13 8.94
N HIS A 121 -2.02 -1.89 8.73
CA HIS A 121 -1.66 -0.98 9.82
C HIS A 121 -2.65 0.19 10.00
N GLY A 122 -3.40 0.56 8.96
CA GLY A 122 -4.40 1.64 9.00
C GLY A 122 -5.75 1.24 9.59
N ALA A 123 -5.92 0.01 10.09
CA ALA A 123 -7.14 -0.45 10.74
C ALA A 123 -7.51 0.34 12.02
N GLY A 124 -6.64 1.24 12.50
CA GLY A 124 -6.94 2.22 13.55
C GLY A 124 -7.77 3.44 13.07
N LEU A 125 -7.92 3.65 11.77
CA LEU A 125 -8.54 4.86 11.19
C LEU A 125 -10.00 4.67 10.74
N ASN A 126 -10.62 3.49 10.94
CA ASN A 126 -12.05 3.26 10.67
C ASN A 126 -12.65 2.13 11.53
N ILE A 127 -12.96 2.42 12.79
CA ILE A 127 -14.20 1.95 13.42
C ILE A 127 -14.85 3.16 14.09
N ALA A 128 -15.45 4.02 13.28
CA ALA A 128 -16.51 4.93 13.69
C ALA A 128 -17.46 5.05 12.50
N ALA A 129 -18.34 4.06 12.39
CA ALA A 129 -19.61 4.20 11.70
C ALA A 129 -20.58 4.98 12.60
#